data_AF-Q5B4E6-F1
#
_entry.id   AF-Q5B4E6-F1
#
_cell.length_a   1.000
_cell.length_b   1.000
_cell.length_c   1.000
_cell.angle_alpha   90.00
_cell.angle_beta   90.00
_cell.angle_gamma   90.00
#
_symmetry.space_group_name_H-M   'P 1'
#
loop_
_entity.id
_entity.type
_entity.pdbx_description
1 polymer ?
#
loop_
_entity_poly.entity_id
_entity_poly.type
_entity_poly.pdbx_seq_one_letter_code
_entity_poly.pdbx_strand_id
1 'polypeptide(L)'
;MVNRILKAKLFPAENDKQASNTGLDIDGEVLCVSQFTLFGELKKGKQPDFHQAASADTARRLYDYFYQRLGENYKPERVKNGVFQAMMDVELINDGPVGVDYHSEDAAVTIEVNTQLPKKEKEKGADTADSSDSKTTGSVEFKLPAELLE
;
A
#
# COMPACT_ATOMS: atom_id res chain seq x y z
N MET A 1 -6.03 0.35 0.40
CA MET A 1 -5.85 1.45 -0.57
C MET A 1 -7.04 2.41 -0.57
N VAL A 2 -8.23 2.03 -1.04
CA VAL A 2 -9.43 2.91 -1.12
C VAL A 2 -9.70 3.70 0.16
N ASN A 3 -9.81 3.02 1.31
CA ASN A 3 -10.06 3.69 2.60
C ASN A 3 -8.99 4.72 2.97
N ARG A 4 -7.72 4.48 2.61
CA ARG A 4 -6.61 5.42 2.90
C ARG A 4 -6.73 6.68 2.06
N ILE A 5 -7.08 6.54 0.78
CA ILE A 5 -7.30 7.67 -0.13
C ILE A 5 -8.50 8.51 0.33
N LEU A 6 -9.65 7.88 0.58
CA LEU A 6 -10.87 8.62 0.94
C LEU A 6 -10.79 9.29 2.32
N LYS A 7 -10.07 8.68 3.27
CA LYS A 7 -9.88 9.23 4.63
C LYS A 7 -8.63 10.10 4.78
N ALA A 8 -7.91 10.37 3.68
CA ALA A 8 -6.74 11.25 3.72
C ALA A 8 -7.19 12.68 4.02
N LYS A 9 -6.63 13.28 5.07
CA LYS A 9 -6.96 14.64 5.50
C LYS A 9 -6.02 15.64 4.84
N LEU A 10 -6.34 16.05 3.62
CA LEU A 10 -5.48 16.89 2.76
C LEU A 10 -6.00 18.32 2.58
N PHE A 11 -7.22 18.60 3.01
CA PHE A 11 -7.88 19.89 2.75
C PHE A 11 -7.91 20.73 4.03
N PRO A 12 -7.77 22.07 3.93
CA PRO A 12 -7.87 22.93 5.11
C PRO A 12 -9.31 22.91 5.65
N ALA A 13 -9.46 22.95 6.98
CA ALA A 13 -10.76 23.22 7.61
C ALA A 13 -11.10 24.72 7.52
N GLU A 14 -12.38 25.04 7.35
CA GLU A 14 -12.83 26.43 7.17
C GLU A 14 -12.47 27.37 8.32
N ASN A 15 -12.44 26.87 9.56
CA ASN A 15 -12.33 27.68 10.78
C ASN A 15 -11.06 27.44 11.61
N ASP A 16 -10.22 26.49 11.23
CA ASP A 16 -9.00 26.17 11.97
C ASP A 16 -7.89 25.73 11.01
N LYS A 17 -6.81 26.51 10.97
CA LYS A 17 -5.62 26.24 10.14
C LYS A 17 -4.86 24.99 10.59
N GLN A 18 -5.12 24.47 11.78
CA GLN A 18 -4.54 23.22 12.28
C GLN A 18 -5.44 22.00 12.05
N ALA A 19 -6.71 22.20 11.70
CA ALA A 19 -7.61 21.10 11.36
C ALA A 19 -7.59 20.83 9.85
N SER A 20 -7.58 19.54 9.50
CA SER A 20 -7.64 19.09 8.11
C SER A 20 -8.86 18.21 7.87
N ASN A 21 -9.50 18.46 6.72
CA ASN A 21 -10.66 17.76 6.20
C ASN A 21 -10.23 16.72 5.16
N THR A 22 -11.05 15.68 5.03
CA THR A 22 -10.94 14.71 3.95
C THR A 22 -11.60 15.23 2.68
N GLY A 23 -11.32 14.59 1.54
CA GLY A 23 -12.02 14.90 0.28
C GLY A 23 -13.53 14.64 0.37
N LEU A 24 -13.94 13.70 1.23
CA LEU A 24 -15.34 13.42 1.50
C LEU A 24 -16.03 14.58 2.24
N ASP A 25 -15.35 15.17 3.23
CA ASP A 25 -15.92 16.22 4.08
C ASP A 25 -16.23 17.50 3.29
N ILE A 26 -15.47 17.74 2.22
CA ILE A 26 -15.66 18.90 1.32
C ILE A 26 -16.48 18.56 0.07
N ASP A 27 -17.05 17.36 -0.02
CA ASP A 27 -17.77 16.83 -1.20
C ASP A 27 -16.96 16.97 -2.51
N GLY A 28 -15.65 16.75 -2.43
CA GLY A 28 -14.71 16.86 -3.53
C GLY A 28 -14.85 15.75 -4.57
N GLU A 29 -14.22 15.92 -5.72
CA GLU A 29 -14.18 14.89 -6.77
C GLU A 29 -12.82 14.16 -6.78
N VAL A 30 -12.82 12.92 -7.24
CA VAL A 30 -11.60 12.11 -7.41
C VAL A 30 -11.44 11.75 -8.87
N LEU A 31 -10.28 12.05 -9.46
CA LEU A 31 -9.90 11.61 -10.79
C LEU A 31 -8.88 10.47 -10.70
N CYS A 32 -9.22 9.28 -11.20
CA CYS A 32 -8.32 8.13 -11.23
C CYS A 32 -7.62 8.03 -12.59
N VAL A 33 -6.28 8.10 -12.60
CA VAL A 33 -5.45 7.90 -13.80
C VAL A 33 -4.48 6.74 -13.56
N SER A 34 -4.49 5.73 -14.44
CA SER A 34 -3.54 4.62 -14.35
C SER A 34 -2.12 5.08 -14.72
N GLN A 35 -1.15 4.92 -13.83
CA GLN A 35 0.24 5.38 -14.03
C GLN A 35 1.27 4.29 -13.69
N PHE A 36 1.60 3.42 -14.65
CA PHE A 36 2.58 2.35 -14.42
C PHE A 36 4.01 2.87 -14.21
N THR A 37 4.32 4.07 -14.70
CA THR A 37 5.66 4.65 -14.62
C THR A 37 6.08 5.02 -13.20
N LEU A 38 5.16 4.98 -12.22
CA LEU A 38 5.50 5.11 -10.80
C LEU A 38 6.42 3.98 -10.33
N PHE A 39 6.39 2.82 -10.99
CA PHE A 39 7.34 1.71 -10.78
C PHE A 39 8.64 1.85 -11.59
N GLY A 40 8.91 3.02 -12.17
CA GLY A 40 10.09 3.27 -12.98
C GLY A 40 11.34 3.42 -12.13
N GLU A 41 12.28 2.50 -12.26
CA GLU A 41 13.58 2.56 -11.60
C GLU A 41 14.68 2.97 -12.58
N LEU A 42 15.50 3.95 -12.20
CA LEU A 42 16.71 4.30 -12.94
C LEU A 42 17.89 3.47 -12.42
N LYS A 43 18.13 2.31 -13.04
CA LYS A 43 19.39 1.55 -12.87
C LYS A 43 20.53 2.23 -13.64
N LYS A 44 21.78 1.77 -13.48
CA LYS A 44 22.97 2.34 -14.15
C LYS A 44 22.71 2.55 -15.65
N GLY A 45 22.40 3.78 -16.06
CA GLY A 45 21.90 4.12 -17.39
C GLY A 45 20.94 5.31 -17.36
N LYS A 46 20.40 5.68 -18.54
CA LYS A 46 19.42 6.77 -18.69
C LYS A 46 17.99 6.27 -18.97
N GLN A 47 17.83 4.97 -19.18
CA GLN A 47 16.55 4.37 -19.52
C GLN A 47 15.89 3.83 -18.24
N PRO A 48 14.63 4.23 -17.94
CA PRO A 48 13.89 3.66 -16.82
C PRO A 48 13.50 2.21 -17.09
N ASP A 49 13.61 1.39 -16.05
CA ASP A 49 13.18 -0.01 -16.00
C ASP A 49 11.84 -0.09 -15.27
N PHE A 50 10.86 -0.77 -15.86
CA PHE A 50 9.50 -0.90 -15.33
C PHE A 50 9.13 -2.36 -14.98
N HIS A 51 10.11 -3.25 -14.80
CA HIS A 51 9.86 -4.67 -14.49
C HIS A 51 9.03 -4.92 -13.22
N GLN A 52 8.98 -3.96 -12.28
CA GLN A 52 8.15 -4.04 -11.08
C GLN A 52 6.66 -3.75 -11.36
N ALA A 53 6.33 -3.13 -12.50
CA ALA A 53 4.95 -2.91 -12.88
C ALA A 53 4.28 -4.24 -13.28
N ALA A 54 3.02 -4.41 -12.88
CA ALA A 54 2.22 -5.56 -13.29
C ALA A 54 2.02 -5.59 -14.82
N SER A 55 1.80 -6.79 -15.37
CA SER A 55 1.43 -6.94 -16.79
C SER A 55 0.14 -6.21 -17.11
N ALA A 56 -0.03 -5.76 -18.36
CA ALA A 56 -1.19 -4.96 -18.78
C ALA A 56 -2.53 -5.60 -18.39
N ASP A 57 -2.69 -6.91 -18.60
CA ASP A 57 -3.93 -7.62 -18.25
C ASP A 57 -4.19 -7.64 -16.74
N THR A 58 -3.15 -7.87 -15.94
CA THR A 58 -3.25 -7.89 -14.49
C THR A 58 -3.54 -6.49 -13.97
N ALA A 59 -2.81 -5.49 -14.46
CA ALA A 59 -2.97 -4.08 -14.11
C ALA A 59 -4.37 -3.58 -14.48
N ARG A 60 -4.92 -3.96 -15.63
CA ARG A 60 -6.29 -3.60 -16.03
C ARG A 60 -7.31 -4.10 -15.02
N ARG A 61 -7.25 -5.39 -14.67
CA ARG A 61 -8.17 -6.01 -13.70
C ARG A 61 -8.08 -5.35 -12.33
N LEU A 62 -6.85 -5.08 -11.86
CA LEU A 62 -6.62 -4.43 -10.57
C LEU A 62 -7.10 -2.97 -10.57
N TYR A 63 -6.85 -2.24 -11.64
CA TYR A 63 -7.30 -0.86 -11.80
C TYR A 63 -8.83 -0.76 -11.83
N ASP A 64 -9.50 -1.67 -12.55
CA ASP A 64 -10.96 -1.70 -12.65
C ASP A 64 -11.61 -2.02 -11.31
N TYR A 65 -11.05 -3.03 -10.64
CA TYR A 65 -11.47 -3.36 -9.29
C TYR A 65 -11.28 -2.16 -8.35
N PHE A 66 -10.13 -1.49 -8.40
CA PHE A 66 -9.87 -0.30 -7.60
C PHE A 66 -10.87 0.83 -7.88
N TYR A 67 -11.09 1.16 -9.16
CA TYR A 67 -12.01 2.22 -9.58
C TYR A 67 -13.46 1.91 -9.13
N GLN A 68 -13.91 0.67 -9.34
CA GLN A 68 -15.23 0.23 -8.90
C GLN A 68 -15.37 0.35 -7.37
N ARG A 69 -14.40 -0.16 -6.61
CA ARG A 69 -14.42 -0.08 -5.14
C ARG A 69 -14.42 1.36 -4.64
N LEU A 70 -13.71 2.26 -5.31
CA LEU A 70 -13.68 3.67 -4.95
C LEU A 70 -15.07 4.31 -5.14
N GLY A 71 -15.75 4.01 -6.25
CA GLY A 71 -17.13 4.45 -6.50
C GLY A 71 -18.14 3.89 -5.49
N GLU A 72 -18.01 2.61 -5.12
CA GLU A 72 -18.86 1.96 -4.10
C GLU A 72 -18.69 2.56 -2.70
N ASN A 73 -17.49 3.04 -2.36
CA ASN A 73 -17.17 3.58 -1.02
C ASN A 73 -17.30 5.11 -0.93
N TYR A 74 -17.68 5.79 -2.02
CA TYR A 74 -17.90 7.24 -2.02
C TYR A 74 -19.24 7.61 -2.69
N LYS A 75 -19.17 8.18 -3.90
CA LYS A 75 -20.30 8.57 -4.74
C LYS A 75 -19.87 8.32 -6.19
N PRO A 76 -20.47 7.38 -6.94
CA PRO A 76 -20.02 7.04 -8.29
C PRO A 76 -19.88 8.26 -9.21
N GLU A 77 -20.77 9.24 -9.09
CA GLU A 77 -20.76 10.47 -9.86
C GLU A 77 -19.59 11.42 -9.53
N ARG A 78 -18.99 11.31 -8.34
CA ARG A 78 -17.81 12.09 -7.91
C ARG A 78 -16.49 11.42 -8.27
N VAL A 79 -16.50 10.17 -8.74
CA VAL A 79 -15.29 9.42 -9.13
C VAL A 79 -15.15 9.39 -10.64
N LYS A 80 -14.29 10.25 -11.16
CA LYS A 80 -13.95 10.36 -12.59
C LYS A 80 -12.85 9.37 -12.94
N ASN A 81 -12.87 8.90 -14.18
CA ASN A 81 -11.92 7.93 -14.68
C ASN A 81 -11.16 8.48 -15.89
N GLY A 82 -9.87 8.15 -15.98
CA GLY A 82 -9.13 8.23 -17.23
C GLY A 82 -9.46 7.04 -18.14
N VAL A 83 -8.64 6.88 -19.19
CA VAL A 83 -8.70 5.72 -20.09
C VAL A 83 -7.44 4.89 -19.90
N PHE A 84 -7.61 3.67 -19.39
CA PHE A 84 -6.48 2.77 -19.13
C PHE A 84 -5.68 2.51 -20.41
N GLN A 85 -4.35 2.61 -20.31
CA GLN A 85 -3.38 2.41 -21.40
C GLN A 85 -3.57 3.35 -22.62
N ALA A 86 -4.35 4.42 -22.50
CA ALA A 86 -4.41 5.45 -23.54
C ALA A 86 -3.30 6.48 -23.34
N MET A 87 -2.85 7.07 -24.45
CA MET A 87 -2.13 8.35 -24.41
C MET A 87 -3.11 9.43 -23.98
N MET A 88 -2.78 10.16 -22.92
CA MET A 88 -3.65 11.17 -22.33
C MET A 88 -2.86 12.44 -22.04
N ASP A 89 -3.47 13.58 -22.33
CA ASP A 89 -3.05 14.87 -21.80
C ASP A 89 -3.90 15.15 -20.55
N VAL A 90 -3.27 15.21 -19.39
CA VAL A 90 -3.93 15.42 -18.09
C VAL A 90 -3.51 16.78 -17.54
N GLU A 91 -4.45 17.70 -17.43
CA GLU A 91 -4.23 19.01 -16.79
C GLU A 91 -4.53 18.91 -15.29
N LEU A 92 -3.61 19.40 -14.46
CA LEU A 92 -3.72 19.38 -13.01
C LEU A 92 -3.34 20.75 -12.44
N ILE A 93 -4.31 21.40 -11.81
CA ILE A 93 -4.09 22.62 -11.03
C ILE A 93 -3.96 22.22 -9.57
N ASN A 94 -2.74 22.26 -9.03
CA ASN A 94 -2.48 21.95 -7.64
C ASN A 94 -2.83 23.16 -6.76
N ASP A 95 -3.98 23.11 -6.09
CA ASP A 95 -4.33 24.04 -5.01
C ASP A 95 -3.53 23.68 -3.74
N GLY A 96 -2.39 24.35 -3.55
CA GLY A 96 -1.40 23.99 -2.54
C GLY A 96 -0.03 24.64 -2.79
N PRO A 97 1.04 23.85 -3.10
CA PRO A 97 1.03 22.46 -3.55
C PRO A 97 1.02 21.43 -2.41
N VAL A 98 0.12 20.44 -2.53
CA VAL A 98 0.05 19.26 -1.65
C VAL A 98 0.16 18.01 -2.51
N GLY A 99 1.08 17.11 -2.17
CA GLY A 99 1.28 15.84 -2.85
C GLY A 99 1.62 14.77 -1.83
N VAL A 100 1.03 13.58 -1.98
CA VAL A 100 1.24 12.45 -1.07
C VAL A 100 1.59 11.24 -1.90
N ASP A 101 2.69 10.59 -1.55
CA ASP A 101 3.04 9.26 -2.01
C ASP A 101 2.60 8.24 -0.96
N TYR A 102 1.99 7.14 -1.41
CA TYR A 102 1.48 6.10 -0.52
C TYR A 102 1.51 4.76 -1.22
N HIS A 103 2.23 3.80 -0.64
CA HIS A 103 2.27 2.43 -1.11
C HIS A 103 1.42 1.54 -0.21
N SER A 104 0.68 0.59 -0.80
CA SER A 104 -0.12 -0.36 0.00
C SER A 104 0.72 -1.24 0.92
N GLU A 105 2.00 -1.43 0.60
CA GLU A 105 2.97 -2.19 1.40
C GLU A 105 3.29 -1.49 2.72
N ASP A 106 3.21 -0.16 2.78
CA ASP A 106 3.46 0.64 4.00
C ASP A 106 2.44 0.33 5.12
N ALA A 107 1.30 -0.27 4.78
CA ALA A 107 0.29 -0.69 5.74
C ALA A 107 0.46 -2.14 6.21
N ALA A 108 1.40 -2.91 5.67
CA ALA A 108 1.65 -4.28 6.09
C ALA A 108 2.41 -4.27 7.43
N VAL A 109 1.74 -4.67 8.51
CA VAL A 109 2.41 -4.92 9.80
C VAL A 109 3.05 -6.31 9.74
N THR A 110 4.37 -6.34 9.58
CA THR A 110 5.14 -7.58 9.72
C THR A 110 5.27 -7.90 11.20
N ILE A 111 4.51 -8.88 11.69
CA ILE A 111 4.68 -9.41 13.05
C ILE A 111 5.80 -10.47 13.00
N GLU A 112 7.00 -10.09 13.43
CA GLU A 112 8.07 -11.06 13.67
C GLU A 112 7.82 -11.80 14.99
N VAL A 113 7.24 -13.00 14.92
CA VAL A 113 7.12 -13.86 16.09
C VAL A 113 8.44 -14.58 16.31
N ASN A 114 9.24 -14.12 17.28
CA ASN A 114 10.43 -14.84 17.72
C ASN A 114 10.02 -16.09 18.52
N THR A 115 10.02 -17.25 17.87
CA THR A 115 9.67 -18.54 18.48
C THR A 115 10.80 -19.17 19.30
N GLN A 116 11.82 -18.40 19.67
CA GLN A 116 12.82 -18.88 20.63
C GLN A 116 12.16 -19.14 21.99
N LEU A 117 11.82 -20.41 22.22
CA LEU A 117 11.53 -20.92 23.55
C LEU A 117 12.71 -20.55 24.47
N PRO A 118 12.47 -19.96 25.65
CA PRO A 118 13.54 -19.68 26.60
C PRO A 118 14.29 -21.00 26.87
N LYS A 119 15.61 -20.98 26.70
CA LYS A 119 16.45 -22.14 27.01
C LYS A 119 16.14 -22.55 28.45
N LYS A 120 15.61 -23.76 28.64
CA LYS A 120 15.48 -24.40 29.94
C LYS A 120 16.87 -24.39 30.57
N GLU A 121 17.04 -23.74 31.72
CA GLU A 121 18.31 -23.74 32.45
C GLU A 121 18.68 -25.20 32.73
N LYS A 122 19.86 -25.63 32.24
CA LYS A 122 20.39 -26.96 32.52
C LYS A 122 20.81 -26.98 33.98
N GLU A 123 20.07 -27.68 34.83
CA GLU A 123 20.62 -28.21 36.08
C GLU A 123 21.82 -29.09 35.72
N LYS A 124 22.95 -28.84 36.39
CA LYS A 124 24.20 -29.58 36.19
C LYS A 124 24.01 -31.03 36.65
N GLY A 125 24.01 -31.96 35.69
CA GLY A 125 24.06 -33.40 35.92
C GLY A 125 24.63 -34.12 34.70
N ALA A 126 25.47 -35.10 34.96
CA ALA A 126 26.47 -35.73 34.07
C ALA A 126 25.98 -36.41 32.76
N ASP A 127 26.91 -36.40 31.81
CA ASP A 127 27.31 -37.43 30.84
C ASP A 127 26.45 -37.89 29.63
N THR A 128 27.12 -37.70 28.47
CA THR A 128 27.20 -38.55 27.26
C THR A 128 26.14 -38.52 26.15
N ALA A 129 26.70 -38.48 24.92
CA ALA A 129 26.23 -38.96 23.62
C ALA A 129 25.28 -38.11 22.76
N ASP A 130 25.87 -37.59 21.68
CA ASP A 130 25.41 -37.60 20.27
C ASP A 130 23.92 -37.35 19.95
N SER A 131 23.65 -36.23 19.28
CA SER A 131 22.73 -36.20 18.12
C SER A 131 22.80 -34.84 17.42
N SER A 132 22.96 -34.92 16.11
CA SER A 132 22.77 -33.85 15.14
C SER A 132 21.35 -33.28 15.23
N ASP A 133 21.21 -31.98 15.45
CA ASP A 133 19.91 -31.30 15.35
C ASP A 133 20.02 -30.11 14.39
N SER A 134 19.56 -30.32 13.15
CA SER A 134 19.46 -29.30 12.12
C SER A 134 18.39 -28.29 12.53
N LYS A 135 18.81 -27.11 12.99
CA LYS A 135 17.92 -25.97 13.17
C LYS A 135 17.43 -25.48 11.82
N THR A 136 16.28 -25.98 11.37
CA THR A 136 15.52 -25.39 10.26
C THR A 136 14.90 -24.09 10.77
N THR A 137 15.52 -22.96 10.45
CA THR A 137 14.92 -21.63 10.60
C THR A 137 13.77 -21.50 9.60
N GLY A 138 12.52 -21.51 10.08
CA GLY A 138 11.35 -21.19 9.28
C GLY A 138 10.85 -19.79 9.64
N SER A 139 10.84 -18.86 8.67
CA SER A 139 9.98 -17.68 8.69
C SER A 139 8.65 -18.08 8.06
N VAL A 140 7.54 -17.71 8.69
CA VAL A 140 6.21 -17.86 8.09
C VAL A 140 5.64 -16.45 7.92
N GLU A 141 5.50 -16.03 6.66
CA GLU A 141 4.85 -14.79 6.30
C GLU A 141 3.34 -15.00 6.36
N PHE A 142 2.67 -14.33 7.30
CA PHE A 142 1.21 -14.31 7.35
C PHE A 142 0.71 -12.97 6.82
N LYS A 143 0.04 -12.98 5.66
CA LYS A 143 -0.75 -11.83 5.22
C LYS A 143 -2.04 -11.79 6.02
N LEU A 144 -2.10 -10.91 7.01
CA LEU A 144 -3.35 -10.64 7.72
C LEU A 144 -4.26 -9.75 6.84
N PRO A 145 -5.51 -10.14 6.59
CA PRO A 145 -6.48 -9.26 5.93
C PRO A 145 -6.72 -8.02 6.80
N ALA A 146 -6.82 -6.86 6.16
CA ALA A 146 -6.95 -5.56 6.83
C ALA A 146 -8.18 -5.46 7.76
N GLU A 147 -9.17 -6.34 7.61
CA GLU A 147 -10.36 -6.45 8.45
C GLU A 147 -10.06 -6.85 9.91
N LEU A 148 -8.91 -7.47 10.18
CA LEU A 148 -8.50 -7.87 11.55
C LEU A 148 -7.73 -6.77 12.30
N LEU A 149 -7.53 -5.60 11.69
CA LEU A 149 -6.79 -4.46 12.27
C LEU A 149 -7.69 -3.24 12.58
N GLU A 150 -9.01 -3.42 12.54
CA GLU A 150 -9.98 -2.40 13.00
C GLU A 150 -10.09 -2.34 14.54
#